data_AF-A0A9D9C2I3-F1
#
_entry.id   AF-A0A9D9C2I3-F1
#
_cell.length_a   1.000
_cell.length_b   1.000
_cell.length_c   1.000
_cell.angle_alpha   90.00
_cell.angle_beta   90.00
_cell.angle_gamma   90.00
#
_symmetry.space_group_name_H-M   'P 1'
#
loop_
_entity.id
_entity.type
_entity.pdbx_description
1 polymer ?
#
loop_
_entity_poly.entity_id
_entity_poly.type
_entity_poly.pdbx_seq_one_letter_code
_entity_poly.pdbx_strand_id
1 'polypeptide(L)'
;MKQIFKRYLWLFEFIGAAIIIGVGLVCKFVPVVLYFIVGTIFVFMGLFRIIPLVKTTEDKFLKWFYAGEMIIEVAAGVVLIVLAIKKGNDIDDSKALFGYIVGGILYLHGFVYFLGTSLRKDVTTFLPFLANIILLTVGTWIIASKGFTLSTLGWVILAFAILSAGFIVFSGIKNYSSYRNELAAKRITENVKVEDTKEAPTSDQIEIEKEDETNSNIDGDNDNAPEVTA
;
A
#
# COMPACT_ATOMS: atom_id res chain seq x y z
N MET A 1 -3.76 -17.40 -6.78
CA MET A 1 -3.92 -15.92 -6.74
C MET A 1 -2.75 -15.17 -6.12
N LYS A 2 -2.31 -15.47 -4.87
CA LYS A 2 -1.26 -14.69 -4.18
C LYS A 2 0.09 -14.56 -4.93
N GLN A 3 0.53 -15.59 -5.66
CA GLN A 3 1.82 -15.54 -6.37
C GLN A 3 1.80 -14.64 -7.62
N ILE A 4 0.68 -14.61 -8.36
CA ILE A 4 0.53 -13.75 -9.54
C ILE A 4 0.52 -12.28 -9.12
N PHE A 5 -0.13 -11.97 -8.01
CA PHE A 5 -0.21 -10.61 -7.46
C PHE A 5 1.16 -10.10 -6.99
N LYS A 6 1.97 -10.95 -6.34
CA LYS A 6 3.34 -10.62 -5.98
C LYS A 6 4.22 -10.38 -7.20
N ARG A 7 4.02 -11.18 -8.25
CA ARG A 7 4.81 -11.09 -9.49
C ARG A 7 4.54 -9.81 -10.29
N TYR A 8 3.30 -9.33 -10.31
CA TYR A 8 2.91 -8.08 -10.99
C TYR A 8 2.76 -6.88 -10.04
N LEU A 9 3.23 -6.98 -8.80
CA LEU A 9 3.07 -5.91 -7.79
C LEU A 9 3.67 -4.59 -8.28
N TRP A 10 4.83 -4.67 -8.92
CA TRP A 10 5.51 -3.58 -9.62
C TRP A 10 4.56 -2.78 -10.55
N LEU A 11 3.72 -3.47 -11.33
CA LEU A 11 2.82 -2.81 -12.28
C LEU A 11 1.74 -2.01 -11.54
N PHE A 12 1.18 -2.57 -10.47
CA PHE A 12 0.21 -1.87 -9.62
C PHE A 12 0.83 -0.67 -8.91
N GLU A 13 2.10 -0.76 -8.50
CA GLU A 13 2.83 0.38 -7.91
C GLU A 13 2.97 1.53 -8.92
N PHE A 14 3.35 1.25 -10.16
CA PHE A 14 3.44 2.29 -11.20
C PHE A 14 2.10 2.90 -11.59
N ILE A 15 1.06 2.09 -11.75
CA ILE A 15 -0.31 2.59 -11.96
C ILE A 15 -0.78 3.43 -10.77
N GLY A 16 -0.51 2.98 -9.55
CA GLY A 16 -0.86 3.71 -8.32
C GLY A 16 -0.17 5.07 -8.27
N ALA A 17 1.14 5.12 -8.56
CA ALA A 17 1.90 6.36 -8.61
C ALA A 17 1.36 7.34 -9.66
N ALA A 18 1.02 6.84 -10.87
CA ALA A 18 0.46 7.67 -11.93
C ALA A 18 -0.92 8.25 -11.53
N ILE A 19 -1.78 7.46 -10.89
CA ILE A 19 -3.08 7.92 -10.38
C ILE A 19 -2.88 8.98 -9.29
N ILE A 20 -1.97 8.76 -8.33
CA ILE A 20 -1.71 9.70 -7.24
C ILE A 20 -1.23 11.05 -7.79
N ILE A 21 -0.27 11.04 -8.74
CA ILE A 21 0.19 12.25 -9.40
C ILE A 21 -0.94 12.92 -10.17
N GLY A 22 -1.72 12.16 -10.95
CA GLY A 22 -2.86 12.66 -11.70
C GLY A 22 -3.88 13.37 -10.81
N VAL A 23 -4.26 12.74 -9.68
CA VAL A 23 -5.16 13.36 -8.69
C VAL A 23 -4.52 14.63 -8.10
N GLY A 24 -3.22 14.61 -7.79
CA GLY A 24 -2.47 15.78 -7.32
C GLY A 24 -2.50 16.96 -8.30
N LEU A 25 -2.26 16.71 -9.60
CA LEU A 25 -2.38 17.72 -10.65
C LEU A 25 -3.80 18.28 -10.70
N VAL A 26 -4.81 17.41 -10.78
CA VAL A 26 -6.21 17.83 -10.91
C VAL A 26 -6.65 18.66 -9.70
N CYS A 27 -6.27 18.27 -8.49
CA CYS A 27 -6.50 19.05 -7.27
C CYS A 27 -5.90 20.45 -7.32
N LYS A 28 -4.76 20.61 -8.01
CA LYS A 28 -4.09 21.90 -8.15
C LYS A 28 -4.75 22.80 -9.20
N PHE A 29 -5.14 22.23 -10.33
CA PHE A 29 -5.66 22.98 -11.49
C PHE A 29 -7.18 23.12 -11.50
N VAL A 30 -7.90 22.26 -10.77
CA VAL A 30 -9.37 22.20 -10.77
C VAL A 30 -9.87 22.27 -9.31
N PRO A 31 -10.06 23.47 -8.75
CA PRO A 31 -10.43 23.66 -7.34
C PRO A 31 -11.74 22.98 -6.94
N VAL A 32 -12.71 22.87 -7.84
CA VAL A 32 -13.99 22.18 -7.58
C VAL A 32 -13.80 20.70 -7.23
N VAL A 33 -12.76 20.06 -7.78
CA VAL A 33 -12.47 18.65 -7.49
C VAL A 33 -12.04 18.44 -6.04
N LEU A 34 -11.42 19.44 -5.40
CA LEU A 34 -11.07 19.36 -3.98
C LEU A 34 -12.29 19.26 -3.07
N TYR A 35 -13.36 20.02 -3.36
CA TYR A 35 -14.61 19.92 -2.62
C TYR A 35 -15.23 18.53 -2.74
N PHE A 36 -15.22 17.98 -3.96
CA PHE A 36 -15.72 16.62 -4.20
C PHE A 36 -14.90 15.57 -3.48
N ILE A 37 -13.57 15.59 -3.60
CA ILE A 37 -12.72 14.57 -2.98
C ILE A 37 -12.82 14.63 -1.46
N VAL A 38 -12.63 15.82 -0.86
CA VAL A 38 -12.69 15.97 0.60
C VAL A 38 -14.08 15.67 1.14
N GLY A 39 -15.14 16.15 0.48
CA GLY A 39 -16.51 15.86 0.87
C GLY A 39 -16.83 14.37 0.80
N THR A 40 -16.38 13.70 -0.26
CA THR A 40 -16.53 12.26 -0.43
C THR A 40 -15.78 11.50 0.66
N ILE A 41 -14.53 11.89 0.97
CA ILE A 41 -13.74 11.28 2.05
C ILE A 41 -14.47 11.39 3.38
N PHE A 42 -15.02 12.56 3.75
CA PHE A 42 -15.76 12.73 5.01
C PHE A 42 -17.02 11.86 5.08
N VAL A 43 -17.77 11.76 3.98
CA VAL A 43 -18.94 10.87 3.92
C VAL A 43 -18.51 9.41 4.10
N PHE A 44 -17.52 8.94 3.35
CA PHE A 44 -17.06 7.54 3.45
C PHE A 44 -16.46 7.22 4.82
N MET A 45 -15.60 8.08 5.35
CA MET A 45 -14.97 7.90 6.67
C MET A 45 -16.02 7.89 7.77
N GLY A 46 -16.95 8.84 7.73
CA GLY A 46 -18.05 8.92 8.69
C GLY A 46 -18.96 7.69 8.65
N LEU A 47 -19.40 7.25 7.46
CA LEU A 47 -20.28 6.07 7.34
C LEU A 47 -19.58 4.78 7.76
N PHE A 48 -18.36 4.55 7.29
CA PHE A 48 -17.63 3.31 7.55
C PHE A 48 -17.29 3.14 9.04
N ARG A 49 -17.13 4.25 9.77
CA ARG A 49 -16.77 4.28 11.19
C ARG A 49 -17.95 4.02 12.13
N ILE A 50 -19.20 4.03 11.64
CA ILE A 50 -20.40 3.69 12.44
C ILE A 50 -20.32 2.23 12.93
N ILE A 51 -19.91 1.31 12.06
CA ILE A 51 -19.84 -0.12 12.35
C ILE A 51 -18.89 -0.43 13.52
N PRO A 52 -17.61 0.00 13.50
CA PRO A 52 -16.72 -0.26 14.62
C PRO A 52 -17.22 0.41 15.90
N LEU A 53 -17.79 1.62 15.85
CA LEU A 53 -18.26 2.31 17.06
C LEU A 53 -19.32 1.49 17.81
N VAL A 54 -20.31 0.97 17.09
CA VAL A 54 -21.39 0.17 17.69
C VAL A 54 -20.84 -1.08 18.36
N LYS A 55 -19.78 -1.68 17.79
CA LYS A 55 -19.18 -2.92 18.27
C LYS A 55 -18.17 -2.75 19.40
N THR A 56 -17.42 -1.64 19.45
CA THR A 56 -16.24 -1.52 20.33
C THR A 56 -16.42 -0.59 21.53
N THR A 57 -17.49 0.19 21.59
CA THR A 57 -17.72 1.14 22.69
C THR A 57 -18.83 0.65 23.60
N GLU A 58 -18.48 0.31 24.84
CA GLU A 58 -19.44 -0.11 25.87
C GLU A 58 -20.11 1.10 26.54
N ASP A 59 -19.32 2.15 26.81
CA ASP A 59 -19.80 3.36 27.45
C ASP A 59 -20.83 4.12 26.63
N LYS A 60 -22.06 4.23 27.17
CA LYS A 60 -23.19 4.86 26.49
C LYS A 60 -22.94 6.34 26.23
N PHE A 61 -22.37 7.08 27.19
CA PHE A 61 -22.11 8.52 27.05
C PHE A 61 -21.08 8.80 25.95
N LEU A 62 -19.97 8.06 25.95
CA LEU A 62 -18.91 8.23 24.97
C LEU A 62 -19.36 7.81 23.56
N LYS A 63 -20.21 6.77 23.46
CA LYS A 63 -20.85 6.35 22.21
C LYS A 63 -21.68 7.48 21.58
N TRP A 64 -22.42 8.25 22.38
CA TRP A 64 -23.18 9.40 21.88
C TRP A 64 -22.27 10.50 21.33
N PHE A 65 -21.15 10.79 22.00
CA PHE A 65 -20.18 11.79 21.53
C PHE A 65 -19.56 11.41 20.19
N TYR A 66 -19.08 10.17 20.05
CA TYR A 66 -18.56 9.68 18.78
C TYR A 66 -19.62 9.61 17.68
N ALA A 67 -20.86 9.23 18.02
CA ALA A 67 -21.97 9.26 17.06
C ALA A 67 -22.26 10.68 16.57
N GLY A 68 -22.25 11.67 17.47
CA GLY A 68 -22.40 13.08 17.13
C GLY A 68 -21.27 13.58 16.21
N GLU A 69 -20.01 13.25 16.53
CA GLU A 69 -18.84 13.56 15.68
C GLU A 69 -19.05 13.04 14.25
N MET A 70 -19.44 11.77 14.10
CA MET A 70 -19.64 11.16 12.78
C MET A 70 -20.80 11.79 12.02
N ILE A 71 -21.91 12.13 12.69
CA ILE A 71 -23.03 12.82 12.02
C ILE A 71 -22.58 14.17 11.49
N ILE A 72 -21.79 14.93 12.26
CA ILE A 72 -21.25 16.21 11.84
C ILE A 72 -20.28 16.03 10.67
N GLU A 73 -19.41 15.02 10.71
CA GLU A 73 -18.47 14.69 9.64
C GLU A 73 -19.20 14.37 8.33
N VAL A 74 -20.20 13.50 8.37
CA VAL A 74 -21.02 13.14 7.20
C VAL A 74 -21.80 14.35 6.69
N ALA A 75 -22.45 15.10 7.58
CA ALA A 75 -23.21 16.29 7.19
C ALA A 75 -22.31 17.33 6.51
N ALA A 76 -21.13 17.57 7.06
CA ALA A 76 -20.16 18.46 6.46
C ALA A 76 -19.66 17.96 5.10
N GLY A 77 -19.43 16.65 4.96
CA GLY A 77 -19.10 16.04 3.67
C GLY A 77 -20.18 16.25 2.61
N VAL A 78 -21.45 16.05 2.97
CA VAL A 78 -22.60 16.31 2.08
C VAL A 78 -22.67 17.79 1.71
N VAL A 79 -22.48 18.70 2.66
CA VAL A 79 -22.46 20.15 2.40
C VAL A 79 -21.37 20.51 1.39
N LEU A 80 -20.17 19.95 1.52
CA LEU A 80 -19.07 20.19 0.58
C LEU A 80 -19.41 19.70 -0.84
N ILE A 81 -20.03 18.51 -0.96
CA ILE A 81 -20.46 17.95 -2.25
C ILE A 81 -21.54 18.83 -2.89
N VAL A 82 -22.55 19.27 -2.12
CA VAL A 82 -23.61 20.15 -2.64
C VAL A 82 -23.05 21.50 -3.08
N LEU A 83 -22.10 22.07 -2.33
CA LEU A 83 -21.42 23.30 -2.72
C LEU A 83 -20.65 23.13 -4.04
N ALA A 84 -19.96 22.00 -4.22
CA ALA A 84 -19.26 21.68 -5.45
C ALA A 84 -20.21 21.63 -6.67
N ILE A 85 -21.39 21.02 -6.50
CA ILE A 85 -22.40 20.92 -7.56
C ILE A 85 -23.02 22.28 -7.87
N LYS A 86 -23.41 23.05 -6.84
CA LYS A 86 -24.16 24.31 -7.03
C LYS A 86 -23.31 25.46 -7.55
N LYS A 87 -22.05 25.56 -7.10
CA LYS A 87 -21.18 26.70 -7.45
C LYS A 87 -20.22 26.40 -8.59
N GLY A 88 -20.04 25.13 -8.96
CA GLY A 88 -19.20 24.76 -10.11
C GLY A 88 -17.80 25.39 -10.02
N ASN A 89 -17.43 26.19 -11.00
CA ASN A 89 -16.13 26.88 -11.03
C ASN A 89 -16.13 28.27 -10.34
N ASP A 90 -17.29 28.85 -10.00
CA ASP A 90 -17.44 30.16 -9.34
C ASP A 90 -17.30 30.06 -7.81
N ILE A 91 -16.25 29.38 -7.36
CA ILE A 91 -16.03 29.02 -5.96
C ILE A 91 -15.41 30.17 -5.14
N ASP A 92 -15.13 31.32 -5.75
CA ASP A 92 -14.33 32.38 -5.14
C ASP A 92 -14.83 32.88 -3.78
N ASP A 93 -16.15 32.99 -3.58
CA ASP A 93 -16.75 33.40 -2.30
C ASP A 93 -16.87 32.27 -1.25
N SER A 94 -16.64 31.00 -1.64
CA SER A 94 -16.81 29.84 -0.73
C SER A 94 -15.51 29.37 -0.09
N LYS A 95 -14.38 30.00 -0.44
CA LYS A 95 -13.04 29.63 0.03
C LYS A 95 -12.95 29.61 1.57
N ALA A 96 -13.57 30.61 2.22
CA ALA A 96 -13.61 30.68 3.67
C ALA A 96 -14.41 29.52 4.28
N LEU A 97 -15.60 29.22 3.73
CA LEU A 97 -16.47 28.15 4.22
C LEU A 97 -15.80 26.78 4.14
N PHE A 98 -15.10 26.48 3.05
CA PHE A 98 -14.34 25.24 2.92
C PHE A 98 -13.28 25.11 4.02
N GLY A 99 -12.47 26.16 4.22
CA GLY A 99 -11.44 26.17 5.25
C GLY A 99 -12.01 25.99 6.65
N TYR A 100 -13.13 26.64 6.97
CA TYR A 100 -13.79 26.49 8.27
C TYR A 100 -14.38 25.11 8.48
N ILE A 101 -14.99 24.49 7.46
CA ILE A 101 -15.52 23.13 7.56
C ILE A 101 -14.39 22.15 7.83
N VAL A 102 -13.33 22.19 7.02
CA VAL A 102 -12.18 21.29 7.17
C VAL A 102 -11.50 21.52 8.52
N GLY A 103 -11.17 22.77 8.86
CA GLY A 103 -10.56 23.13 10.14
C GLY A 103 -11.40 22.75 11.35
N GLY A 104 -12.72 22.96 11.26
CA GLY A 104 -13.69 22.58 12.28
C GLY A 104 -13.73 21.08 12.52
N ILE A 105 -13.70 20.26 11.47
CA ILE A 105 -13.66 18.80 11.58
C ILE A 105 -12.34 18.33 12.18
N LEU A 106 -11.19 18.87 11.72
CA LEU A 106 -9.89 18.53 12.31
C LEU A 106 -9.83 18.86 13.81
N TYR A 107 -10.36 20.04 14.19
CA TYR A 107 -10.47 20.44 15.58
C TYR A 107 -11.37 19.50 16.37
N LEU A 108 -12.57 19.21 15.86
CA LEU A 108 -13.54 18.32 16.50
C LEU A 108 -12.95 16.92 16.69
N HIS A 109 -12.22 16.41 15.69
CA HIS A 109 -11.59 15.10 15.76
C HIS A 109 -10.56 15.02 16.89
N GLY A 110 -9.65 16.00 16.98
CA GLY A 110 -8.70 16.09 18.08
C GLY A 110 -9.40 16.25 19.43
N PHE A 111 -10.43 17.09 19.50
CA PHE A 111 -11.20 17.32 20.72
C PHE A 111 -11.87 16.04 21.24
N VAL A 112 -12.55 15.30 20.37
CA VAL A 112 -13.24 14.06 20.75
C VAL A 112 -12.24 12.97 21.17
N TYR A 113 -11.05 12.93 20.56
CA TYR A 113 -9.96 12.06 21.02
C TYR A 113 -9.56 12.38 22.46
N PHE A 114 -9.28 13.64 22.79
CA PHE A 114 -8.91 14.03 24.16
C PHE A 114 -10.02 13.83 25.18
N LEU A 115 -11.27 14.05 24.76
CA LEU A 115 -12.42 13.75 25.60
C LEU A 115 -12.49 12.25 25.92
N GLY A 116 -12.33 11.39 24.92
CA GLY A 116 -12.33 9.94 25.10
C GLY A 116 -11.20 9.44 26.01
N THR A 117 -9.99 9.99 25.86
CA THR A 117 -8.83 9.58 26.66
C THR A 117 -8.91 10.10 28.10
N SER A 118 -9.43 11.31 28.30
CA SER A 118 -9.68 11.87 29.63
C SER A 118 -10.74 11.07 30.40
N LEU A 119 -11.81 10.61 29.72
CA LEU A 119 -12.88 9.84 30.35
C LEU A 119 -12.46 8.40 30.68
N ARG A 120 -11.73 7.73 29.78
CA ARG A 120 -11.36 6.31 29.97
C ARG A 120 -10.19 6.08 30.93
N LYS A 121 -9.44 7.13 31.30
CA LYS A 121 -8.17 7.01 32.05
C LYS A 121 -7.18 6.01 31.41
N ASP A 122 -7.34 5.74 30.12
CA ASP A 122 -6.49 4.80 29.39
C ASP A 122 -5.10 5.41 29.18
N VAL A 123 -4.05 4.59 29.29
CA VAL A 123 -2.70 5.00 28.93
C VAL A 123 -2.59 5.11 27.41
N THR A 124 -2.68 6.33 26.90
CA THR A 124 -2.49 6.59 25.47
C THR A 124 -1.03 6.40 25.06
N THR A 125 -0.82 5.63 23.98
CA THR A 125 0.47 5.54 23.31
C THR A 125 0.90 6.91 22.77
N PHE A 126 2.20 7.22 22.82
CA PHE A 126 2.76 8.51 22.41
C PHE A 126 2.40 8.95 20.98
N LEU A 127 2.38 8.00 20.02
CA LEU A 127 2.12 8.28 18.61
C LEU A 127 0.71 8.83 18.32
N PRO A 128 -0.39 8.14 18.68
CA PRO A 128 -1.74 8.66 18.46
C PRO A 128 -2.00 9.93 19.26
N PHE A 129 -1.37 10.06 20.44
CA PHE A 129 -1.45 11.30 21.22
C PHE A 129 -0.86 12.49 20.46
N LEU A 130 0.38 12.35 19.95
CA LEU A 130 1.05 13.41 19.20
C LEU A 130 0.31 13.75 17.90
N ALA A 131 -0.21 12.74 17.18
CA ALA A 131 -0.98 12.96 15.98
C ALA A 131 -2.22 13.84 16.25
N ASN A 132 -2.98 13.55 17.32
CA ASN A 132 -4.16 14.33 17.66
C ASN A 132 -3.84 15.75 18.15
N ILE A 133 -2.71 15.96 18.84
CA ILE A 133 -2.21 17.31 19.14
C ILE A 133 -1.95 18.09 17.85
N ILE A 134 -1.28 17.48 16.89
CA ILE A 134 -0.99 18.12 15.59
C ILE A 134 -2.28 18.46 14.88
N LEU A 135 -3.24 17.52 14.81
CA LEU A 135 -4.54 17.75 14.17
C LEU A 135 -5.30 18.92 14.83
N LEU A 136 -5.33 18.96 16.16
CA LEU A 136 -6.00 20.02 16.91
C LEU A 136 -5.32 21.38 16.69
N THR A 137 -3.98 21.39 16.69
CA THR A 137 -3.19 22.60 16.44
C THR A 137 -3.40 23.12 15.02
N VAL A 138 -3.31 22.23 14.03
CA VAL A 138 -3.54 22.57 12.62
C VAL A 138 -4.97 23.08 12.45
N GLY A 139 -5.98 22.35 12.94
CA GLY A 139 -7.39 22.73 12.88
C GLY A 139 -7.67 24.11 13.47
N THR A 140 -7.12 24.38 14.66
CA THR A 140 -7.23 25.69 15.32
C THR A 140 -6.56 26.79 14.50
N TRP A 141 -5.38 26.52 13.94
CA TRP A 141 -4.69 27.46 13.07
C TRP A 141 -5.48 27.78 11.81
N ILE A 142 -6.12 26.78 11.16
CA ILE A 142 -7.01 27.00 10.00
C ILE A 142 -8.12 28.00 10.35
N ILE A 143 -8.79 27.75 11.48
CA ILE A 143 -9.92 28.56 11.94
C ILE A 143 -9.45 29.98 12.27
N ALA A 144 -8.34 30.12 13.00
CA ALA A 144 -7.78 31.40 13.39
C ALA A 144 -7.29 32.23 12.20
N SER A 145 -6.76 31.60 11.14
CA SER A 145 -6.33 32.26 9.91
C SER A 145 -7.47 32.64 8.95
N LYS A 146 -8.74 32.56 9.41
CA LYS A 146 -9.96 32.83 8.62
C LYS A 146 -10.18 31.86 7.45
N GLY A 147 -9.68 30.63 7.56
CA GLY A 147 -9.76 29.60 6.52
C GLY A 147 -8.53 29.55 5.61
N PHE A 148 -8.61 28.77 4.52
CA PHE A 148 -7.52 28.59 3.56
C PHE A 148 -7.94 28.89 2.13
N THR A 149 -7.00 29.41 1.35
CA THR A 149 -7.13 29.49 -0.10
C THR A 149 -6.98 28.11 -0.71
N LEU A 150 -7.93 27.72 -1.57
CA LEU A 150 -7.88 26.44 -2.29
C LEU A 150 -6.59 26.21 -3.08
N SER A 151 -6.02 27.28 -3.63
CA SER A 151 -4.74 27.22 -4.35
C SER A 151 -3.58 26.75 -3.46
N THR A 152 -3.58 27.14 -2.19
CA THR A 152 -2.56 26.73 -1.21
C THR A 152 -2.74 25.26 -0.84
N LEU A 153 -3.96 24.82 -0.58
CA LEU A 153 -4.23 23.42 -0.27
C LEU A 153 -3.92 22.50 -1.46
N GLY A 154 -4.23 22.93 -2.68
CA GLY A 154 -3.87 22.20 -3.90
C GLY A 154 -2.36 22.03 -4.06
N TRP A 155 -1.55 23.03 -3.68
CA TRP A 155 -0.09 22.90 -3.65
C TRP A 155 0.39 21.90 -2.59
N VAL A 156 -0.20 21.94 -1.40
CA VAL A 156 0.13 21.00 -0.32
C VAL A 156 -0.20 19.56 -0.74
N ILE A 157 -1.38 19.33 -1.30
CA ILE A 157 -1.80 18.01 -1.80
C ILE A 157 -0.90 17.54 -2.94
N LEU A 158 -0.55 18.43 -3.88
CA LEU A 158 0.39 18.10 -4.96
C LEU A 158 1.77 17.72 -4.42
N ALA A 159 2.28 18.43 -3.41
CA ALA A 159 3.56 18.10 -2.78
C ALA A 159 3.52 16.70 -2.13
N PHE A 160 2.46 16.38 -1.39
CA PHE A 160 2.27 15.04 -0.84
C PHE A 160 2.11 13.98 -1.93
N ALA A 161 1.38 14.27 -3.00
CA ALA A 161 1.22 13.36 -4.13
C ALA A 161 2.56 13.04 -4.79
N ILE A 162 3.41 14.03 -5.01
CA ILE A 162 4.76 13.85 -5.58
C ILE A 162 5.63 13.00 -4.64
N LEU A 163 5.62 13.29 -3.33
CA LEU A 163 6.39 12.52 -2.35
C LEU A 163 5.92 11.06 -2.27
N SER A 164 4.62 10.82 -2.18
CA SER A 164 4.04 9.47 -2.13
C SER A 164 4.29 8.71 -3.42
N ALA A 165 4.09 9.34 -4.58
CA ALA A 165 4.35 8.71 -5.86
C ALA A 165 5.84 8.41 -6.05
N GLY A 166 6.74 9.30 -5.62
CA GLY A 166 8.18 9.06 -5.64
C GLY A 166 8.57 7.84 -4.80
N PHE A 167 8.01 7.71 -3.60
CA PHE A 167 8.22 6.54 -2.74
C PHE A 167 7.71 5.25 -3.39
N ILE A 168 6.51 5.27 -3.98
CA ILE A 168 5.92 4.11 -4.66
C ILE A 168 6.73 3.71 -5.90
N VAL A 169 7.18 4.68 -6.71
CA VAL A 169 8.03 4.44 -7.88
C VAL A 169 9.35 3.80 -7.45
N PHE A 170 9.97 4.28 -6.37
CA PHE A 170 11.20 3.69 -5.85
C PHE A 170 11.01 2.22 -5.44
N SER A 171 9.91 1.91 -4.74
CA SER A 171 9.51 0.52 -4.44
C SER A 171 9.27 -0.30 -5.72
N GLY A 172 8.58 0.30 -6.69
CA GLY A 172 8.27 -0.29 -8.00
C GLY A 172 9.51 -0.71 -8.79
N ILE A 173 10.55 0.13 -8.82
CA ILE A 173 11.80 -0.19 -9.51
C ILE A 173 12.50 -1.41 -8.87
N LYS A 174 12.54 -1.48 -7.54
CA LYS A 174 13.12 -2.62 -6.81
C LYS A 174 12.36 -3.92 -7.11
N ASN A 175 11.02 -3.85 -7.12
CA ASN A 175 10.16 -5.00 -7.41
C ASN A 175 10.24 -5.43 -8.88
N TYR A 176 10.41 -4.49 -9.82
CA TYR A 176 10.64 -4.78 -11.23
C TYR A 176 11.94 -5.55 -11.47
N SER A 177 13.02 -5.09 -10.84
CA SER A 177 14.33 -5.76 -10.92
C SER A 177 14.25 -7.20 -10.41
N SER A 178 13.56 -7.40 -9.28
CA SER A 178 13.33 -8.74 -8.71
C SER A 178 12.53 -9.64 -9.65
N TYR A 179 11.46 -9.11 -10.28
CA TYR A 179 10.68 -9.83 -11.29
C TYR A 179 11.53 -10.25 -12.49
N ARG A 180 12.39 -9.36 -12.99
CA ARG A 180 13.28 -9.68 -14.13
C ARG A 180 14.28 -10.77 -13.76
N ASN A 181 14.83 -10.73 -12.54
CA ASN A 181 15.76 -11.73 -12.05
C ASN A 181 15.09 -13.10 -11.86
N GLU A 182 13.83 -13.13 -11.39
CA GLU A 182 13.04 -14.37 -11.30
C GLU A 182 12.76 -14.97 -12.69
N LEU A 183 12.44 -14.14 -13.68
CA LEU A 183 12.28 -14.59 -15.06
C LEU A 183 13.59 -15.12 -15.66
N ALA A 184 14.72 -14.47 -15.39
CA ALA A 184 16.02 -14.94 -15.85
C ALA A 184 16.41 -16.28 -15.21
N ALA A 185 16.25 -16.41 -13.89
CA ALA A 185 16.47 -17.67 -13.18
C ALA A 185 15.57 -18.79 -13.71
N LYS A 186 14.28 -18.50 -13.94
CA LYS A 186 13.35 -19.50 -14.49
C LYS A 186 13.76 -19.96 -15.90
N ARG A 187 14.22 -19.04 -16.76
CA ARG A 187 14.74 -19.39 -18.09
C ARG A 187 16.01 -20.23 -18.01
N ILE A 188 16.90 -19.94 -17.07
CA ILE A 188 18.11 -20.75 -16.85
C ILE A 188 17.73 -22.15 -16.36
N THR A 189 16.83 -22.28 -15.39
CA THR A 189 16.36 -23.60 -14.92
C THR A 189 15.59 -24.38 -15.98
N GLU A 190 14.80 -23.69 -16.82
CA GLU A 190 14.09 -24.31 -17.94
C GLU A 190 15.07 -24.79 -19.02
N ASN A 191 16.11 -24.02 -19.34
CA ASN A 191 17.15 -24.42 -20.28
C ASN A 191 18.01 -25.58 -19.74
N VAL A 192 18.42 -25.55 -18.46
CA VAL A 192 19.18 -26.64 -17.82
C VAL A 192 18.36 -27.93 -17.79
N LYS A 193 17.05 -27.85 -17.51
CA LYS A 193 16.17 -29.03 -17.51
C LYS A 193 15.99 -29.64 -18.91
N VAL A 194 16.15 -28.85 -19.97
CA VAL A 194 16.12 -29.33 -21.37
C VAL A 194 17.47 -29.93 -21.79
N GLU A 195 18.57 -29.41 -21.24
CA GLU A 195 19.93 -29.89 -21.50
C GLU A 195 20.23 -31.24 -20.81
N ASP A 196 19.77 -31.44 -19.57
CA ASP A 196 19.88 -32.73 -18.85
C ASP A 196 19.04 -33.88 -19.46
N THR A 197 18.17 -33.57 -20.43
CA THR A 197 17.41 -34.59 -21.20
C THR A 197 18.06 -35.00 -22.52
N LYS A 198 19.22 -34.45 -22.90
CA LYS A 198 19.99 -34.94 -24.04
C LYS A 198 21.08 -35.89 -23.57
N GLU A 199 20.72 -37.18 -23.61
CA GLU A 199 21.61 -38.34 -23.77
C GLU A 199 22.74 -38.52 -22.74
N ALA A 200 22.46 -39.27 -21.66
CA ALA A 200 23.44 -40.26 -21.23
C ALA A 200 23.35 -41.44 -22.22
N PRO A 201 24.45 -41.87 -22.87
CA PRO A 201 24.40 -43.00 -23.79
C PRO A 201 24.02 -44.26 -23.00
N THR A 202 22.94 -44.91 -23.42
CA THR A 202 22.53 -46.23 -22.92
C THR A 202 23.44 -47.27 -23.57
N SER A 203 24.25 -47.94 -22.77
CA SER A 203 25.15 -49.02 -23.17
C SER A 203 24.40 -50.32 -23.54
N ASP A 204 23.57 -50.31 -24.59
CA ASP A 204 22.82 -51.50 -25.03
C ASP A 204 22.87 -51.72 -26.56
N GLN A 205 24.01 -51.41 -27.20
CA GLN A 205 24.31 -51.89 -28.56
C GLN A 205 25.77 -52.37 -28.62
N ILE A 206 26.03 -53.53 -28.02
CA ILE A 206 27.15 -54.38 -28.41
C ILE A 206 26.53 -55.50 -29.22
N GLU A 207 26.52 -55.31 -30.54
CA GLU A 207 26.19 -56.36 -31.49
C GLU A 207 27.30 -57.40 -31.44
N ILE A 208 26.93 -58.62 -31.06
CA ILE A 208 27.81 -59.78 -30.94
C ILE A 208 28.13 -60.26 -32.36
N GLU A 209 29.31 -59.95 -32.87
CA GLU A 209 29.89 -60.65 -34.02
C GLU A 209 30.64 -61.88 -33.48
N LYS A 210 30.25 -63.07 -33.96
CA LYS A 210 30.80 -64.38 -33.60
C LYS A 210 31.88 -64.82 -34.60
N GLU A 211 32.73 -65.74 -34.09
CA GLU A 211 33.70 -66.63 -34.77
C GLU A 211 35.07 -65.98 -35.12
N ASP A 212 36.23 -66.55 -34.79
CA ASP A 212 36.55 -67.90 -34.32
C ASP A 212 37.97 -67.98 -33.70
N GLU A 213 38.16 -69.02 -32.89
CA GLU A 213 39.38 -69.83 -32.72
C GLU A 213 40.66 -69.32 -31.99
N THR A 214 40.84 -69.91 -30.80
CA THR A 214 41.99 -70.79 -30.43
C THR A 214 43.00 -70.30 -29.37
N ASN A 215 42.96 -71.02 -28.23
CA ASN A 215 44.03 -71.37 -27.26
C ASN A 215 44.87 -70.23 -26.64
N SER A 216 45.30 -70.21 -25.40
CA SER A 216 45.44 -71.12 -24.25
C SER A 216 46.19 -70.23 -23.24
N ASN A 217 45.94 -70.11 -21.94
CA ASN A 217 46.27 -71.06 -20.89
C ASN A 217 46.42 -70.21 -19.60
N ILE A 218 45.83 -70.69 -18.50
CA ILE A 218 46.48 -70.87 -17.18
C ILE A 218 46.82 -69.62 -16.33
N ASP A 219 46.00 -69.48 -15.29
CA ASP A 219 46.28 -69.38 -13.84
C ASP A 219 47.04 -68.21 -13.19
N GLY A 220 46.52 -67.87 -12.00
CA GLY A 220 47.16 -67.14 -10.89
C GLY A 220 46.22 -66.06 -10.33
N ASP A 221 45.35 -66.31 -9.34
CA ASP A 221 45.68 -66.53 -7.90
C ASP A 221 46.62 -65.42 -7.37
N ASN A 222 46.38 -64.68 -6.29
CA ASN A 222 45.41 -64.71 -5.22
C ASN A 222 45.51 -63.39 -4.41
N ASP A 223 44.43 -63.08 -3.70
CA ASP A 223 44.37 -62.56 -2.32
C ASP A 223 45.13 -61.33 -1.78
N ASN A 224 44.30 -60.59 -1.03
CA ASN A 224 44.54 -59.96 0.29
C ASN A 224 45.14 -58.54 0.38
N ALA A 225 44.22 -57.62 0.72
CA ALA A 225 44.44 -56.50 1.65
C ALA A 225 44.54 -57.03 3.12
N PRO A 226 44.62 -56.21 4.20
CA PRO A 226 44.79 -54.76 4.29
C PRO A 226 45.78 -54.29 5.42
N GLU A 227 45.82 -52.97 5.62
CA GLU A 227 45.81 -52.24 6.91
C GLU A 227 47.10 -51.71 7.61
N VAL A 228 47.05 -50.37 7.81
CA VAL A 228 47.46 -49.46 8.91
C VAL A 228 48.91 -49.39 9.42
N THR A 229 49.47 -48.17 9.40
CA THR A 229 50.08 -47.43 10.56
C THR A 229 50.42 -46.01 10.07
N ALA A 230 49.76 -44.95 10.58
CA ALA A 230 50.03 -44.19 11.81
C ALA A 230 50.83 -42.91 11.51
#